data_AF-A0A516H5S5-F1
#
_entry.id   AF-A0A516H5S5-F1
#
_cell.length_a   1.000
_cell.length_b   1.000
_cell.length_c   1.000
_cell.angle_alpha   90.00
_cell.angle_beta   90.00
_cell.angle_gamma   90.00
#
_symmetry.space_group_name_H-M   'P 1'
#
loop_
_entity.id
_entity.type
_entity.pdbx_description
1 polymer ?
#
loop_
_entity_poly.entity_id
_entity_poly.type
_entity_poly.pdbx_seq_one_letter_code
_entity_poly.pdbx_strand_id
1 'polypeptide(L)'
;MQWPAGASSPFPPLKHNPIISAACGNAWLNFNAFRRLALCHAETANRRWDRPSMAPAQDSRRRNSDKPFASDPELKFWSARPRAFAETWRARIPPGLTIPSRQAFAPETLVEFLPYMLIIEMDESRQRYRNRLIGTEVVAHAGRDTTGKWFDEIYSEATQYGHHLAHQWVLQHRRPLRVHGTMAYVDRGYLAVESIVVPVSVNRPDEIEQFMICVAYGDLQKEAP
;
A
#
# COMPACT_ATOMS: atom_id res chain seq x y z
N MET A 1 -24.51 12.52 4.13
CA MET A 1 -25.25 11.45 3.42
C MET A 1 -25.18 10.20 4.27
N GLN A 2 -26.33 9.75 4.78
CA GLN A 2 -26.47 8.51 5.56
C GLN A 2 -26.66 7.32 4.61
N TRP A 3 -25.96 6.23 4.85
CA TRP A 3 -26.14 4.94 4.17
C TRP A 3 -27.35 4.23 4.81
N PRO A 4 -28.28 3.63 4.04
CA PRO A 4 -29.42 2.92 4.61
C PRO A 4 -28.98 1.59 5.22
N ALA A 5 -29.47 1.30 6.42
CA ALA A 5 -29.31 0.01 7.08
C ALA A 5 -30.07 -1.06 6.29
N GLY A 6 -29.36 -2.04 5.71
CA GLY A 6 -29.98 -3.17 5.02
C GLY A 6 -29.25 -3.72 3.79
N ALA A 7 -28.16 -3.09 3.33
CA ALA A 7 -27.37 -3.65 2.23
C ALA A 7 -26.46 -4.79 2.71
N SER A 8 -26.80 -6.01 2.32
CA SER A 8 -25.91 -7.17 2.35
C SER A 8 -24.62 -6.89 1.58
N SER A 9 -23.51 -7.44 2.08
CA SER A 9 -22.19 -7.42 1.46
C SER A 9 -22.23 -7.69 -0.06
N PRO A 10 -21.53 -6.92 -0.91
CA PRO A 10 -21.45 -7.18 -2.35
C PRO A 10 -20.50 -8.35 -2.69
N PHE A 11 -19.93 -9.04 -1.69
CA PHE A 11 -19.13 -10.24 -1.92
C PHE A 11 -20.03 -11.46 -2.12
N PRO A 12 -19.95 -12.20 -3.25
CA PRO A 12 -20.58 -13.51 -3.34
C PRO A 12 -19.93 -14.47 -2.33
N PRO A 13 -20.71 -15.36 -1.67
CA PRO A 13 -20.15 -16.34 -0.75
C PRO A 13 -19.28 -17.35 -1.52
N LEU A 14 -18.08 -17.58 -0.97
CA LEU A 14 -17.11 -18.56 -1.46
C LEU A 14 -17.72 -19.97 -1.49
N LYS A 15 -18.05 -20.47 -2.67
CA LYS A 15 -18.38 -21.89 -2.85
C LYS A 15 -17.09 -22.70 -2.72
N HIS A 16 -17.02 -23.53 -1.68
CA HIS A 16 -16.03 -24.59 -1.57
C HIS A 16 -16.22 -25.57 -2.74
N ASN A 17 -15.17 -25.81 -3.53
CA ASN A 17 -15.13 -26.94 -4.43
C ASN A 17 -14.00 -27.87 -3.95
N PRO A 18 -14.33 -29.07 -3.44
CA PRO A 18 -13.34 -30.02 -2.97
C PRO A 18 -12.86 -30.82 -4.18
N ILE A 19 -11.56 -30.77 -4.49
CA ILE A 19 -10.76 -31.83 -5.11
C ILE A 19 -9.34 -31.25 -5.23
N ILE A 20 -8.48 -31.63 -4.28
CA ILE A 20 -7.13 -32.20 -4.46
C ILE A 20 -6.55 -32.34 -3.05
N SER A 21 -6.43 -33.59 -2.63
CA SER A 21 -5.84 -34.06 -1.37
C SER A 21 -4.40 -34.51 -1.64
N ALA A 22 -3.54 -34.30 -0.63
CA ALA A 22 -2.29 -35.02 -0.33
C ALA A 22 -1.09 -34.84 -1.32
N ALA A 23 0.18 -34.75 -0.93
CA ALA A 23 0.88 -34.83 0.35
C ALA A 23 2.35 -34.36 0.17
N CYS A 24 3.09 -34.33 1.29
CA CYS A 24 4.54 -34.14 1.49
C CYS A 24 4.98 -32.67 1.70
N GLY A 25 5.73 -32.29 2.73
CA GLY A 25 6.39 -33.06 3.79
C GLY A 25 7.57 -32.23 4.33
N ASN A 26 7.47 -31.85 5.60
CA ASN A 26 8.51 -31.56 6.61
C ASN A 26 9.74 -30.66 6.36
N ALA A 27 9.96 -29.83 7.40
CA ALA A 27 11.22 -29.28 7.94
C ALA A 27 11.90 -28.19 7.08
N TRP A 28 12.30 -27.03 7.63
CA TRP A 28 13.25 -26.88 8.73
C TRP A 28 13.09 -25.56 9.52
N LEU A 29 13.38 -25.70 10.82
CA LEU A 29 13.83 -24.74 11.86
C LEU A 29 14.91 -23.76 11.32
N ASN A 30 15.23 -22.58 11.86
CA ASN A 30 15.19 -21.95 13.19
C ASN A 30 15.61 -20.46 12.97
N PHE A 31 15.19 -19.52 13.83
CA PHE A 31 16.10 -18.66 14.61
C PHE A 31 15.33 -17.69 15.54
N ASN A 32 15.48 -17.98 16.84
CA ASN A 32 15.49 -17.10 18.03
C ASN A 32 15.77 -15.60 17.78
N ALA A 33 15.42 -14.63 18.61
CA ALA A 33 14.81 -14.53 19.94
C ALA A 33 14.57 -13.02 20.18
N PHE A 34 13.60 -12.65 21.03
CA PHE A 34 13.73 -11.63 22.09
C PHE A 34 12.34 -11.35 22.68
N ARG A 35 12.01 -12.08 23.74
CA ARG A 35 10.99 -11.72 24.73
C ARG A 35 11.67 -11.79 26.09
N ARG A 36 11.64 -10.69 26.86
CA ARG A 36 11.19 -10.64 28.27
C ARG A 36 11.56 -9.31 28.92
N LEU A 37 10.56 -8.75 29.60
CA LEU A 37 10.52 -8.06 30.90
C LEU A 37 9.34 -7.07 30.83
N ALA A 38 8.35 -7.03 31.70
CA ALA A 38 8.24 -7.54 33.05
C ALA A 38 6.77 -7.83 33.42
N LEU A 39 6.57 -8.87 34.22
CA LEU A 39 5.38 -9.08 35.05
C LEU A 39 5.77 -8.68 36.48
N CYS A 40 4.97 -7.84 37.12
CA CYS A 40 4.98 -7.67 38.57
C CYS A 40 3.52 -7.75 39.04
N HIS A 41 3.29 -8.68 39.96
CA HIS A 41 2.11 -8.86 40.83
C HIS A 41 1.58 -7.54 41.42
N ALA A 42 0.40 -7.41 42.02
CA ALA A 42 -0.90 -8.07 42.11
C ALA A 42 -1.68 -7.21 43.14
N GLU A 43 -3.00 -7.11 42.98
CA GLU A 43 -4.02 -6.88 44.03
C GLU A 43 -3.76 -5.87 45.18
N THR A 44 -4.49 -4.75 45.16
CA THR A 44 -5.60 -4.44 46.09
C THR A 44 -5.91 -2.93 46.05
N ALA A 45 -7.15 -2.57 45.72
CA ALA A 45 -7.88 -1.43 46.31
C ALA A 45 -9.18 -1.20 45.54
N ASN A 46 -10.23 -1.87 46.03
CA ASN A 46 -11.61 -1.53 45.80
C ASN A 46 -11.87 -0.08 46.29
N ARG A 47 -11.85 0.90 45.40
CA ARG A 47 -12.45 2.23 45.63
C ARG A 47 -13.30 2.62 44.43
N ARG A 48 -14.60 2.56 44.68
CA ARG A 48 -15.71 3.11 43.92
C ARG A 48 -15.41 4.59 43.59
N TRP A 49 -15.07 4.85 42.32
CA TRP A 49 -15.11 6.18 41.73
C TRP A 49 -16.35 6.24 40.85
N ASP A 50 -17.35 7.01 41.29
CA ASP A 50 -18.48 7.38 40.44
C ASP A 50 -17.95 8.12 39.21
N ARG A 51 -18.03 7.48 38.04
CA ARG A 51 -17.76 8.14 36.76
C ARG A 51 -19.00 8.93 36.36
N PRO A 52 -18.91 10.25 36.09
CA PRO A 52 -19.93 10.91 35.30
C PRO A 52 -19.99 10.22 33.93
N SER A 53 -21.19 9.82 33.52
CA SER A 53 -21.45 9.33 32.17
C SER A 53 -21.15 10.46 31.17
N MET A 54 -19.92 10.51 30.66
CA MET A 54 -19.64 11.21 29.42
C MET A 54 -19.87 10.22 28.28
N ALA A 55 -20.89 10.51 27.47
CA ALA A 55 -20.99 9.99 26.12
C ALA A 55 -19.63 10.12 25.41
N PRO A 56 -19.22 9.18 24.54
CA PRO A 56 -17.92 9.27 23.89
C PRO A 56 -17.85 10.59 23.13
N ALA A 57 -16.95 11.47 23.54
CA ALA A 57 -16.64 12.69 22.82
C ALA A 57 -16.25 12.27 21.39
N GLN A 58 -17.08 12.66 20.43
CA GLN A 58 -16.87 12.39 19.02
C GLN A 58 -15.67 13.21 18.56
N ASP A 59 -14.46 12.64 18.68
CA ASP A 59 -13.22 13.27 18.23
C ASP A 59 -13.28 13.45 16.70
N SER A 60 -13.53 14.69 16.29
CA SER A 60 -13.58 15.11 14.88
C SER A 60 -12.27 14.83 14.13
N ARG A 61 -11.16 14.57 14.83
CA ARG A 61 -9.85 14.22 14.24
C ARG A 61 -9.80 12.83 13.62
N ARG A 62 -10.66 11.88 14.04
CA ARG A 62 -10.76 10.54 13.42
C ARG A 62 -11.45 10.55 12.05
N ARG A 63 -12.11 11.64 11.66
CA ARG A 63 -13.05 11.66 10.54
C ARG A 63 -12.40 11.77 9.16
N ASN A 64 -11.07 11.94 9.07
CA ASN A 64 -10.39 12.26 7.80
C ASN A 64 -9.22 11.31 7.46
N SER A 65 -8.94 10.28 8.27
CA SER A 65 -8.00 9.21 7.94
C SER A 65 -8.53 8.22 6.89
N ASP A 66 -9.85 8.26 6.65
CA ASP A 66 -10.57 7.27 5.83
C ASP A 66 -10.92 7.79 4.44
N LYS A 67 -10.40 8.96 4.03
CA LYS A 67 -10.57 9.39 2.64
C LYS A 67 -9.70 8.50 1.75
N PRO A 68 -10.28 7.72 0.81
CA PRO A 68 -9.50 6.95 -0.12
C PRO A 68 -8.63 7.90 -0.95
N PHE A 69 -7.41 7.49 -1.26
CA PHE A 69 -6.58 8.21 -2.21
C PHE A 69 -7.36 8.37 -3.52
N ALA A 70 -7.28 9.56 -4.11
CA ALA A 70 -7.86 9.85 -5.41
C ALA A 70 -6.94 9.33 -6.52
N SER A 71 -7.53 8.72 -7.54
CA SER A 71 -6.85 8.25 -8.73
C SER A 71 -7.00 9.26 -9.86
N ASP A 72 -5.91 9.58 -10.54
CA ASP A 72 -5.85 10.56 -11.63
C ASP A 72 -5.19 9.94 -12.88
N PRO A 73 -6.00 9.50 -13.85
CA PRO A 73 -5.52 8.95 -15.12
C PRO A 73 -4.80 9.94 -16.04
N GLU A 74 -4.92 11.25 -15.80
CA GLU A 74 -4.35 12.31 -16.63
C GLU A 74 -2.95 12.72 -16.17
N LEU A 75 -2.46 12.11 -15.07
CA LEU A 75 -1.12 12.31 -14.54
C LEU A 75 -0.82 13.80 -14.25
N LYS A 76 -1.79 14.54 -13.70
CA LYS A 76 -1.62 15.95 -13.33
C LYS A 76 -0.80 16.07 -12.04
N PHE A 77 0.48 15.75 -12.14
CA PHE A 77 1.41 15.73 -11.01
C PHE A 77 1.64 17.12 -10.44
N TRP A 78 1.54 17.27 -9.11
CA TRP A 78 2.05 18.44 -8.41
C TRP A 78 3.53 18.26 -8.01
N SER A 79 4.04 17.04 -7.82
CA SER A 79 5.40 16.82 -7.34
C SER A 79 6.32 16.47 -8.49
N ALA A 80 7.56 16.94 -8.42
CA ALA A 80 8.57 16.65 -9.43
C ALA A 80 8.95 15.15 -9.46
N ARG A 81 8.95 14.48 -8.31
CA ARG A 81 9.47 13.11 -8.17
C ARG A 81 8.65 12.04 -8.92
N PRO A 82 7.31 11.90 -8.70
CA PRO A 82 6.50 10.93 -9.44
C PRO A 82 6.45 11.27 -10.94
N ARG A 83 6.50 12.57 -11.28
CA ARG A 83 6.61 13.04 -12.66
C ARG A 83 7.91 12.56 -13.33
N ALA A 84 9.05 12.79 -12.71
CA ALA A 84 10.36 12.35 -13.23
C ALA A 84 10.44 10.83 -13.35
N PHE A 85 9.86 10.08 -12.40
CA PHE A 85 9.81 8.63 -12.50
C PHE A 85 8.89 8.14 -13.63
N ALA A 86 7.75 8.81 -13.87
CA ALA A 86 6.88 8.49 -15.00
C ALA A 86 7.58 8.68 -16.35
N GLU A 87 8.38 9.74 -16.49
CA GLU A 87 9.22 9.99 -17.67
C GLU A 87 10.30 8.91 -17.84
N THR A 88 10.97 8.56 -16.74
CA THR A 88 11.97 7.48 -16.67
C THR A 88 11.39 6.13 -17.10
N TRP A 89 10.16 5.83 -16.68
CA TRP A 89 9.43 4.63 -17.07
C TRP A 89 9.06 4.65 -18.56
N ARG A 90 8.51 5.76 -19.06
CA ARG A 90 8.10 5.90 -20.47
C ARG A 90 9.27 5.73 -21.43
N ALA A 91 10.43 6.29 -21.09
CA ALA A 91 11.65 6.20 -21.88
C ALA A 91 12.20 4.76 -22.03
N ARG A 92 11.75 3.82 -21.19
CA ARG A 92 12.21 2.42 -21.19
C ARG A 92 11.26 1.45 -21.90
N ILE A 93 10.13 1.94 -22.42
CA ILE A 93 9.22 1.11 -23.20
C ILE A 93 9.93 0.74 -24.52
N PRO A 94 10.19 -0.54 -24.79
CA PRO A 94 10.81 -0.95 -26.04
C PRO A 94 9.81 -0.83 -27.20
N PRO A 95 10.29 -0.63 -28.45
CA PRO A 95 9.43 -0.58 -29.62
C PRO A 95 8.53 -1.82 -29.73
N GLY A 96 7.24 -1.60 -29.98
CA GLY A 96 6.25 -2.66 -30.16
C GLY A 96 5.65 -3.23 -28.86
N LEU A 97 6.12 -2.80 -27.68
CA LEU A 97 5.48 -3.15 -26.40
C LEU A 97 4.74 -1.95 -25.79
N THR A 98 3.89 -2.23 -24.82
CA THR A 98 3.11 -1.22 -24.08
C THR A 98 3.71 -0.91 -22.71
N ILE A 99 4.44 -1.86 -22.12
CA ILE A 99 5.11 -1.71 -20.83
C ILE A 99 6.58 -2.13 -20.92
N PRO A 100 7.47 -1.55 -20.10
CA PRO A 100 8.86 -1.95 -20.02
C PRO A 100 9.03 -3.21 -19.17
N SER A 101 10.10 -3.95 -19.41
CA SER A 101 10.55 -4.99 -18.48
C SER A 101 11.13 -4.37 -17.23
N ARG A 102 10.92 -5.00 -16.07
CA ARG A 102 11.58 -4.68 -14.81
C ARG A 102 13.10 -4.66 -14.96
N GLN A 103 13.67 -5.53 -15.80
CA GLN A 103 15.11 -5.59 -16.03
C GLN A 103 15.67 -4.32 -16.72
N ALA A 104 14.83 -3.53 -17.39
CA ALA A 104 15.23 -2.24 -17.99
C ALA A 104 15.56 -1.15 -16.93
N PHE A 105 15.32 -1.43 -15.65
CA PHE A 105 15.56 -0.51 -14.54
C PHE A 105 16.68 -1.02 -13.64
N ALA A 106 17.92 -0.86 -14.09
CA ALA A 106 19.09 -1.16 -13.27
C ALA A 106 19.08 -0.26 -12.00
N PRO A 107 19.38 -0.78 -10.80
CA PRO A 107 19.32 -0.03 -9.54
C PRO A 107 20.11 1.28 -9.56
N GLU A 108 21.24 1.31 -10.26
CA GLU A 108 22.13 2.46 -10.40
C GLU A 108 21.44 3.61 -11.13
N THR A 109 20.50 3.30 -12.01
CA THR A 109 19.68 4.31 -12.73
C THR A 109 18.48 4.80 -11.92
N LEU A 110 18.24 4.20 -10.75
CA LEU A 110 17.10 4.50 -9.89
C LEU A 110 17.50 5.12 -8.55
N VAL A 111 18.78 5.40 -8.32
CA VAL A 111 19.32 5.80 -7.01
C VAL A 111 18.51 6.93 -6.35
N GLU A 112 18.07 7.94 -7.13
CA GLU A 112 17.26 9.05 -6.62
C GLU A 112 15.83 8.65 -6.21
N PHE A 113 15.28 7.58 -6.80
CA PHE A 113 13.92 7.10 -6.56
C PHE A 113 13.86 5.99 -5.51
N LEU A 114 14.93 5.19 -5.36
CA LEU A 114 14.96 4.00 -4.50
C LEU A 114 14.48 4.26 -3.06
N PRO A 115 14.86 5.35 -2.37
CA PRO A 115 14.36 5.63 -1.02
C PRO A 115 12.84 5.81 -0.96
N TYR A 116 12.22 6.23 -2.06
CA TYR A 116 10.80 6.55 -2.17
C TYR A 116 9.99 5.52 -2.97
N MET A 117 10.59 4.37 -3.27
CA MET A 117 10.02 3.38 -4.17
C MET A 117 9.35 2.23 -3.42
N LEU A 118 8.27 1.70 -3.98
CA LEU A 118 7.75 0.39 -3.65
C LEU A 118 7.74 -0.47 -4.91
N ILE A 119 8.09 -1.75 -4.77
CA ILE A 119 7.88 -2.74 -5.84
C ILE A 119 6.87 -3.75 -5.31
N ILE A 120 5.75 -3.87 -6.03
CA ILE A 120 4.64 -4.74 -5.67
C ILE A 120 4.57 -5.88 -6.67
N GLU A 121 4.58 -7.11 -6.17
CA GLU A 121 4.31 -8.32 -6.95
C GLU A 121 2.82 -8.68 -6.85
N MET A 122 2.22 -9.07 -7.97
CA MET A 122 0.87 -9.57 -8.04
C MET A 122 0.88 -11.10 -8.16
N ASP A 123 0.14 -11.77 -7.28
CA ASP A 123 -0.28 -13.14 -7.47
C ASP A 123 -1.63 -13.14 -8.19
N GLU A 124 -1.59 -13.31 -9.52
CA GLU A 124 -2.79 -13.34 -10.37
C GLU A 124 -3.79 -14.41 -9.94
N SER A 125 -3.30 -15.58 -9.53
CA SER A 125 -4.15 -16.73 -9.20
C SER A 125 -4.97 -16.49 -7.93
N ARG A 126 -4.41 -15.74 -6.98
CA ARG A 126 -5.05 -15.42 -5.70
C ARG A 126 -5.56 -14.00 -5.60
N GLN A 127 -5.29 -13.16 -6.60
CA GLN A 127 -5.56 -11.71 -6.59
C GLN A 127 -4.96 -11.02 -5.35
N ARG A 128 -3.75 -11.43 -4.96
CA ARG A 128 -3.03 -10.90 -3.78
C ARG A 128 -1.82 -10.08 -4.20
N TYR A 129 -1.46 -9.10 -3.39
CA TYR A 129 -0.32 -8.22 -3.63
C TYR A 129 0.73 -8.36 -2.53
N ARG A 130 2.00 -8.39 -2.92
CA ARG A 130 3.15 -8.55 -2.01
C ARG A 130 4.16 -7.45 -2.20
N ASN A 131 4.62 -6.85 -1.11
CA ASN A 131 5.74 -5.91 -1.14
C ASN A 131 7.06 -6.67 -1.40
N ARG A 132 7.73 -6.39 -2.51
CA ARG A 132 9.06 -6.94 -2.85
C ARG A 132 10.21 -6.05 -2.42
N LEU A 133 9.99 -4.75 -2.50
CA LEU A 133 10.93 -3.72 -2.08
C LEU A 133 10.13 -2.57 -1.51
N ILE A 134 10.64 -1.99 -0.43
CA ILE A 134 10.14 -0.74 0.14
C ILE A 134 11.34 0.15 0.41
N GLY A 135 11.30 1.36 -0.12
CA GLY A 135 12.34 2.36 0.05
C GLY A 135 12.43 2.85 1.49
N THR A 136 13.62 3.28 1.89
CA THR A 136 13.92 3.69 3.27
C THR A 136 13.09 4.89 3.73
N GLU A 137 12.79 5.84 2.86
CA GLU A 137 11.92 6.98 3.19
C GLU A 137 10.46 6.55 3.33
N VAL A 138 10.01 5.58 2.53
CA VAL A 138 8.68 4.99 2.70
C VAL A 138 8.58 4.30 4.06
N VAL A 139 9.60 3.54 4.47
CA VAL A 139 9.66 2.92 5.80
C VAL A 139 9.66 3.97 6.91
N ALA A 140 10.47 5.03 6.77
CA ALA A 140 10.54 6.12 7.74
C ALA A 140 9.18 6.80 7.94
N HIS A 141 8.45 7.08 6.85
CA HIS A 141 7.12 7.69 6.90
C HIS A 141 6.03 6.72 7.36
N ALA A 142 6.14 5.43 7.04
CA ALA A 142 5.17 4.42 7.46
C ALA A 142 5.37 3.97 8.93
N GLY A 143 6.55 4.20 9.50
CA GLY A 143 6.94 3.76 10.84
C GLY A 143 7.14 2.24 10.98
N ARG A 144 7.14 1.51 9.86
CA ARG A 144 7.32 0.05 9.83
C ARG A 144 7.86 -0.40 8.47
N ASP A 145 8.73 -1.40 8.50
CA ASP A 145 9.13 -2.12 7.30
C ASP A 145 8.15 -3.27 7.04
N THR A 146 7.53 -3.26 5.86
CA THR A 146 6.59 -4.29 5.42
C THR A 146 7.10 -5.09 4.21
N THR A 147 8.41 -5.08 3.99
CA THR A 147 9.07 -5.86 2.94
C THR A 147 8.75 -7.35 3.10
N GLY A 148 8.39 -7.99 1.99
CA GLY A 148 8.03 -9.41 1.94
C GLY A 148 6.63 -9.74 2.46
N LYS A 149 5.87 -8.77 2.99
CA LYS A 149 4.51 -8.97 3.51
C LYS A 149 3.44 -8.83 2.44
N TRP A 150 2.33 -9.51 2.65
CA TRP A 150 1.14 -9.39 1.80
C TRP A 150 0.24 -8.24 2.26
N PHE A 151 -0.50 -7.65 1.33
CA PHE A 151 -1.35 -6.49 1.64
C PHE A 151 -2.45 -6.80 2.67
N ASP A 152 -2.99 -8.02 2.62
CA ASP A 152 -3.98 -8.54 3.56
C ASP A 152 -3.44 -8.78 4.98
N GLU A 153 -2.12 -8.85 5.16
CA GLU A 153 -1.47 -8.98 6.47
C GLU A 153 -1.21 -7.62 7.14
N ILE A 154 -1.12 -6.54 6.36
CA ILE A 154 -0.57 -5.25 6.84
C ILE A 154 -1.53 -4.07 6.74
N TYR A 155 -2.54 -4.14 5.87
CA TYR A 155 -3.48 -3.04 5.62
C TYR A 155 -4.90 -3.37 6.10
N SER A 156 -5.66 -2.36 6.49
CA SER A 156 -7.11 -2.50 6.72
C SER A 156 -7.84 -2.81 5.41
N GLU A 157 -9.03 -3.41 5.47
CA GLU A 157 -9.83 -3.73 4.27
C GLU A 157 -10.06 -2.51 3.36
N ALA A 158 -10.35 -1.34 3.94
CA ALA A 158 -10.53 -0.11 3.16
C ALA A 158 -9.26 0.31 2.40
N THR A 159 -8.08 0.16 3.03
CA THR A 159 -6.80 0.48 2.40
C THR A 159 -6.45 -0.53 1.32
N GLN A 160 -6.68 -1.82 1.59
CA GLN A 160 -6.52 -2.90 0.61
C GLN A 160 -7.41 -2.65 -0.62
N TYR A 161 -8.66 -2.26 -0.41
CA TYR A 161 -9.60 -1.97 -1.48
C TYR A 161 -9.12 -0.81 -2.36
N GLY A 162 -8.64 0.28 -1.75
CA GLY A 162 -8.06 1.41 -2.50
C GLY A 162 -6.87 1.01 -3.37
N HIS A 163 -5.94 0.23 -2.84
CA HIS A 163 -4.82 -0.32 -3.61
C HIS A 163 -5.29 -1.25 -4.73
N HIS A 164 -6.25 -2.13 -4.43
CA HIS A 164 -6.79 -3.05 -5.41
C HIS A 164 -7.42 -2.30 -6.59
N LEU A 165 -8.22 -1.26 -6.34
CA LEU A 165 -8.81 -0.43 -7.41
C LEU A 165 -7.74 0.24 -8.29
N ALA A 166 -6.69 0.79 -7.67
CA ALA A 166 -5.59 1.40 -8.42
C ALA A 166 -4.84 0.38 -9.29
N HIS A 167 -4.51 -0.78 -8.74
CA HIS A 167 -3.82 -1.85 -9.49
C HIS A 167 -4.69 -2.42 -10.60
N GLN A 168 -5.98 -2.68 -10.35
CA GLN A 168 -6.93 -3.16 -11.36
C GLN A 168 -7.07 -2.17 -12.52
N TRP A 169 -7.13 -0.86 -12.21
CA TRP A 169 -7.16 0.15 -13.26
C TRP A 169 -5.90 0.10 -14.13
N VAL A 170 -4.71 -0.03 -13.52
CA VAL A 170 -3.44 -0.14 -14.26
C VAL A 170 -3.38 -1.43 -15.08
N LEU A 171 -3.88 -2.55 -14.55
CA LEU A 171 -3.98 -3.82 -15.27
C LEU A 171 -4.86 -3.69 -16.52
N GLN A 172 -6.02 -3.06 -16.37
CA GLN A 172 -6.99 -2.89 -17.45
C GLN A 172 -6.49 -1.94 -18.54
N HIS A 173 -5.85 -0.83 -18.17
CA HIS A 173 -5.48 0.24 -19.12
C HIS A 173 -4.03 0.18 -19.57
N ARG A 174 -3.20 -0.65 -18.92
CA ARG A 174 -1.79 -0.89 -19.25
C ARG A 174 -0.96 0.39 -19.36
N ARG A 175 -1.28 1.37 -18.52
CA ARG A 175 -0.62 2.68 -18.49
C ARG A 175 -0.47 3.19 -17.05
N PRO A 176 0.43 4.16 -16.81
CA PRO A 176 0.64 4.72 -15.49
C PRO A 176 -0.63 5.33 -14.89
N LEU A 177 -0.77 5.24 -13.57
CA LEU A 177 -1.82 5.89 -12.80
C LEU A 177 -1.23 6.75 -11.69
N ARG A 178 -1.61 8.03 -11.63
CA ARG A 178 -1.30 8.88 -10.50
C ARG A 178 -2.30 8.63 -9.38
N VAL A 179 -1.81 8.55 -8.15
CA VAL A 179 -2.63 8.39 -6.94
C VAL A 179 -2.22 9.45 -5.95
N HIS A 180 -3.17 10.17 -5.35
CA HIS A 180 -2.85 11.27 -4.42
C HIS A 180 -3.88 11.43 -3.32
N GLY A 181 -3.49 12.06 -2.21
CA GLY A 181 -4.37 12.28 -1.08
C GLY A 181 -3.61 12.76 0.15
N THR A 182 -4.20 12.52 1.32
CA THR A 182 -3.61 12.91 2.61
C THR A 182 -3.51 11.70 3.51
N MET A 183 -2.32 11.45 4.06
CA MET A 183 -2.07 10.38 5.02
C MET A 183 -2.03 10.97 6.44
N ALA A 184 -2.76 10.35 7.37
CA ALA A 184 -2.69 10.71 8.78
C ALA A 184 -1.41 10.14 9.40
N TYR A 185 -0.63 11.00 10.06
CA TYR A 185 0.60 10.63 10.75
C TYR A 185 0.34 10.43 12.24
N VAL A 186 1.04 9.48 12.87
CA VAL A 186 0.88 9.15 14.29
C VAL A 186 1.18 10.36 15.19
N ASP A 187 2.18 11.18 14.81
CA ASP A 187 2.69 12.27 15.65
C ASP A 187 2.65 13.69 15.02
N ARG A 188 2.30 13.84 13.73
CA ARG A 188 2.53 15.11 12.98
C ARG A 188 1.40 15.60 12.08
N GLY A 189 0.16 15.19 12.32
CA GLY A 189 -0.99 15.65 11.53
C GLY A 189 -1.10 14.99 10.16
N TYR A 190 -1.66 15.68 9.15
CA TYR A 190 -1.90 15.15 7.81
C TYR A 190 -0.78 15.54 6.85
N LEU A 191 -0.20 14.56 6.15
CA LEU A 191 0.80 14.79 5.11
C LEU A 191 0.19 14.53 3.73
N ALA A 192 0.34 15.48 2.81
CA ALA A 192 0.00 15.24 1.42
C ALA A 192 0.90 14.17 0.84
N VAL A 193 0.30 13.22 0.12
CA VAL A 193 1.00 12.13 -0.56
C VAL A 193 0.57 12.15 -2.01
N GLU A 194 1.53 11.98 -2.90
CA GLU A 194 1.29 11.69 -4.31
C GLU A 194 2.23 10.60 -4.76
N SER A 195 1.72 9.69 -5.57
CA SER A 195 2.51 8.64 -6.16
C SER A 195 2.12 8.41 -7.61
N ILE A 196 3.03 7.74 -8.31
CA ILE A 196 2.76 7.14 -9.61
C ILE A 196 2.84 5.62 -9.44
N VAL A 197 1.85 4.92 -9.98
CA VAL A 197 1.84 3.46 -10.11
C VAL A 197 2.10 3.14 -11.57
N VAL A 198 3.20 2.45 -11.86
CA VAL A 198 3.56 2.04 -13.23
C VAL A 198 3.61 0.52 -13.35
N PRO A 199 3.10 -0.06 -14.44
CA PRO A 199 3.19 -1.50 -14.69
C PRO A 199 4.57 -1.88 -15.27
N VAL A 200 5.08 -3.05 -14.90
CA VAL A 200 6.28 -3.63 -15.51
C VAL A 200 6.11 -5.14 -15.69
N SER A 201 6.76 -5.69 -16.72
CA SER A 201 6.86 -7.13 -16.92
C SER A 201 8.07 -7.73 -16.22
N VAL A 202 8.01 -9.01 -15.85
CA VAL A 202 9.12 -9.71 -15.19
C VAL A 202 9.61 -10.86 -16.05
N ASN A 203 8.74 -11.84 -16.28
CA ASN A 203 9.05 -13.09 -16.98
C ASN A 203 8.49 -13.09 -18.39
N ARG A 204 7.28 -12.54 -18.56
CA ARG A 204 6.55 -12.56 -19.84
C ARG A 204 6.53 -11.15 -20.43
N PRO A 205 7.09 -10.94 -21.64
CA PRO A 205 7.05 -9.63 -22.29
C PRO A 205 5.62 -9.12 -22.40
N ASP A 206 5.43 -7.83 -22.09
CA ASP A 206 4.12 -7.19 -22.12
C ASP A 206 3.05 -7.82 -21.19
N GLU A 207 3.42 -8.61 -20.19
CA GLU A 207 2.49 -9.02 -19.13
C GLU A 207 2.79 -8.27 -17.83
N ILE A 208 1.74 -7.79 -17.17
CA ILE A 208 1.88 -7.00 -15.95
C ILE A 208 1.94 -7.95 -14.76
N GLU A 209 3.16 -8.23 -14.28
CA GLU A 209 3.38 -9.11 -13.12
C GLU A 209 3.75 -8.30 -11.87
N GLN A 210 4.26 -7.07 -12.08
CA GLN A 210 4.69 -6.18 -11.02
C GLN A 210 4.26 -4.73 -11.27
N PHE A 211 4.13 -3.99 -10.17
CA PHE A 211 3.98 -2.55 -10.17
C PHE A 211 5.20 -1.93 -9.51
N MET A 212 5.73 -0.87 -10.11
CA MET A 212 6.66 0.03 -9.43
C MET A 212 5.90 1.28 -9.02
N ILE A 213 6.07 1.70 -7.78
CA ILE A 213 5.41 2.87 -7.22
C ILE A 213 6.47 3.84 -6.74
N CYS A 214 6.42 5.09 -7.17
CA CYS A 214 7.29 6.14 -6.64
C CYS A 214 6.44 7.20 -5.94
N VAL A 215 6.78 7.48 -4.68
CA VAL A 215 5.96 8.31 -3.78
C VAL A 215 6.66 9.64 -3.48
N ALA A 216 5.89 10.70 -3.30
CA ALA A 216 6.30 11.98 -2.80
C ALA A 216 5.45 12.36 -1.59
N TYR A 217 6.09 13.02 -0.63
CA TYR A 217 5.51 13.42 0.66
C TYR A 217 5.67 14.92 0.83
N GLY A 218 4.60 15.62 1.23
CA GLY A 218 4.65 17.04 1.58
C GLY A 218 4.90 18.01 0.41
N ASP A 219 5.13 17.50 -0.79
CA ASP A 219 5.38 18.26 -2.03
C ASP A 219 4.07 18.83 -2.63
N LEU A 220 3.20 19.40 -1.80
CA LEU A 220 2.23 20.38 -2.31
C LEU A 220 3.09 21.53 -2.82
N GLN A 221 3.09 21.80 -4.13
CA GLN A 221 3.86 22.91 -4.67
C GLN A 221 3.63 24.14 -3.79
N LYS A 222 4.67 24.58 -3.09
CA LYS A 222 4.80 26.01 -2.80
C LYS A 222 4.76 26.64 -4.18
N GLU A 223 3.65 27.28 -4.52
CA GLU A 223 3.57 28.12 -5.70
C GLU A 223 4.86 28.95 -5.76
N ALA A 224 5.58 28.86 -6.87
CA ALA A 224 6.72 29.74 -7.10
C ALA A 224 6.21 31.19 -7.00
N PRO A 225 6.99 32.09 -6.38
CA PRO A 225 6.57 33.46 -6.08
C PRO A 225 6.18 34.26 -7.32
#